data_AF-A0A925F895-F1
#
_entry.id   AF-A0A925F895-F1
#
_cell.length_a   1.000
_cell.length_b   1.000
_cell.length_c   1.000
_cell.angle_alpha   90.00
_cell.angle_beta   90.00
_cell.angle_gamma   90.00
#
_symmetry.space_group_name_H-M   'P 1'
#
loop_
_entity.id
_entity.type
_entity.pdbx_description
1 polymer ?
#
loop_
_entity_poly.entity_id
_entity_poly.type
_entity_poly.pdbx_seq_one_letter_code
_entity_poly.pdbx_strand_id
1 'polypeptide(L)' 'MKKRYKFPIWAVFALLMPLGALAQDRVVSGTVRSGDDQVPLVGVNVRLDGSNAGTATDAQGSYRLSVP' A
#
# COMPACT_ATOMS: atom_id res chain seq x y z
N MET A 1 50.70 -3.48 -14.04
CA MET A 1 49.34 -3.95 -14.37
C MET A 1 48.33 -3.24 -13.46
N LYS A 2 47.55 -2.29 -14.00
CA LYS A 2 46.62 -1.46 -13.20
C LYS A 2 45.42 -2.32 -12.79
N LYS A 3 45.23 -2.43 -11.47
CA LYS A 3 44.44 -3.46 -10.80
C LYS A 3 42.94 -3.37 -11.14
N ARG A 4 42.32 -4.50 -11.53
CA ARG A 4 40.95 -4.64 -12.06
C ARG A 4 39.86 -4.83 -10.99
N TYR A 5 40.19 -4.70 -9.71
CA TYR A 5 39.27 -4.96 -8.57
C TYR A 5 38.05 -4.04 -8.49
N LYS A 6 37.99 -2.97 -9.30
CA LYS A 6 36.81 -2.11 -9.35
C LYS A 6 35.60 -2.88 -9.90
N PHE A 7 35.80 -3.74 -10.89
CA PHE A 7 34.71 -4.50 -11.55
C PHE A 7 33.93 -5.43 -10.60
N PRO A 8 34.58 -6.26 -9.74
CA PRO A 8 33.84 -7.09 -8.79
C PRO A 8 33.14 -6.26 -7.68
N ILE A 9 33.69 -5.11 -7.30
CA ILE A 9 33.06 -4.21 -6.31
C ILE A 9 31.72 -3.67 -6.82
N TRP A 10 31.64 -3.28 -8.10
CA TRP A 10 30.39 -2.84 -8.72
C TRP A 10 29.37 -3.98 -8.85
N ALA A 11 29.82 -5.20 -9.15
CA ALA A 11 28.96 -6.37 -9.21
C ALA A 11 28.37 -6.75 -7.83
N VAL A 12 29.18 -6.65 -6.77
CA VAL A 12 28.71 -6.86 -5.39
C VAL A 12 27.72 -5.77 -4.98
N PHE A 13 27.96 -4.51 -5.33
CA PHE A 13 27.05 -3.41 -5.00
C PHE A 13 25.69 -3.54 -5.71
N ALA A 14 25.68 -3.97 -6.97
CA ALA A 14 24.44 -4.28 -7.70
C ALA A 14 23.70 -5.49 -7.10
N LEU A 15 24.43 -6.47 -6.55
CA LEU A 15 23.85 -7.66 -5.91
C LEU A 15 23.20 -7.36 -4.55
N LEU A 16 23.66 -6.34 -3.81
CA LEU A 16 23.05 -5.91 -2.54
C LEU A 16 21.86 -4.94 -2.72
N MET A 17 21.59 -4.48 -3.95
CA MET A 17 20.58 -3.45 -4.22
C MET A 17 19.10 -3.88 -4.09
N PRO A 18 18.68 -5.17 -4.24
CA PRO A 18 17.26 -5.53 -4.15
C PRO A 18 16.74 -5.76 -2.71
N LEU A 19 17.54 -5.50 -1.66
CA LEU A 19 17.10 -5.64 -0.26
C LEU A 19 16.01 -4.63 0.15
N GLY A 20 15.79 -3.60 -0.68
CA GLY A 20 14.78 -2.55 -0.49
C GLY A 20 13.50 -2.76 -1.30
N ALA A 21 13.06 -4.00 -1.56
CA ALA A 21 11.68 -4.27 -1.93
C ALA A 21 10.78 -4.01 -0.70
N LEU A 22 10.72 -2.73 -0.32
CA LEU A 22 9.87 -2.22 0.74
C LEU A 22 8.44 -2.62 0.43
N ALA A 23 7.82 -3.31 1.37
CA ALA A 23 6.40 -3.59 1.41
C ALA A 23 5.64 -2.33 0.98
N GLN A 24 5.12 -2.33 -0.24
CA GLN A 24 4.28 -1.25 -0.72
C GLN A 24 2.97 -1.37 0.04
N ASP A 25 2.76 -0.51 1.04
CA ASP A 25 1.44 -0.33 1.63
C ASP A 25 0.47 0.02 0.49
N ARG A 26 -0.37 -0.94 0.11
CA ARG A 26 -1.38 -0.71 -0.93
C ARG A 26 -2.54 0.00 -0.26
N VAL A 27 -2.82 1.24 -0.65
CA VAL A 27 -3.95 1.97 -0.08
C VAL A 27 -5.14 1.84 -1.00
N VAL A 28 -6.21 1.22 -0.51
CA VAL A 28 -7.51 1.21 -1.18
C VAL A 28 -8.33 2.38 -0.64
N SER A 29 -8.85 3.22 -1.53
CA SER A 29 -9.69 4.35 -1.17
C SER A 29 -10.94 4.39 -2.04
N GLY A 30 -12.04 4.88 -1.48
CA GLY A 30 -13.28 5.08 -2.20
C GLY A 30 -14.33 5.79 -1.35
N THR A 31 -15.56 5.83 -1.82
CA THR A 31 -16.71 6.40 -1.12
C THR A 31 -17.81 5.37 -1.02
N VAL A 32 -18.38 5.20 0.16
CA VAL A 32 -19.52 4.33 0.40
C VAL A 32 -20.79 5.14 0.22
N ARG A 33 -21.70 4.65 -0.63
CA ARG A 33 -22.99 5.28 -0.94
C ARG A 33 -24.14 4.32 -0.72
N SER A 34 -25.30 4.86 -0.36
CA SER A 34 -26.54 4.11 -0.30
C SER A 34 -26.94 3.60 -1.68
N GLY A 35 -27.43 2.35 -1.75
CA GLY A 35 -27.90 1.75 -2.99
C GLY A 35 -29.15 2.43 -3.54
N ASP A 36 -30.04 2.88 -2.66
CA ASP A 36 -31.34 3.43 -3.02
C ASP A 36 -31.24 4.88 -3.48
N ASP A 37 -30.52 5.72 -2.72
CA ASP A 37 -30.54 7.17 -2.90
C ASP A 37 -29.19 7.78 -3.35
N GLN A 38 -28.15 6.96 -3.52
CA GLN A 38 -26.78 7.40 -3.86
C GLN A 38 -26.14 8.39 -2.87
N VAL A 39 -26.71 8.55 -1.68
CA VAL A 39 -26.21 9.43 -0.62
C VAL A 39 -24.98 8.79 0.07
N PRO A 40 -23.92 9.56 0.38
CA PRO A 40 -22.75 9.05 1.10
C PRO A 40 -23.10 8.58 2.51
N LEU A 41 -22.52 7.45 2.93
CA LEU A 41 -22.78 6.84 4.24
C LEU A 41 -21.62 7.09 5.21
N VAL A 42 -21.91 7.76 6.31
CA VAL A 42 -20.94 8.15 7.36
C VAL A 42 -20.91 7.11 8.47
N GLY A 43 -19.72 6.79 8.98
CA GLY A 43 -19.55 5.90 10.14
C GLY A 43 -19.77 4.41 9.84
N VAL A 44 -19.76 4.02 8.56
CA VAL A 44 -19.84 2.61 8.15
C VAL A 44 -18.46 1.97 8.26
N ASN A 45 -18.41 0.73 8.74
CA ASN A 45 -17.17 -0.02 8.86
C ASN A 45 -16.83 -0.73 7.53
N VAL A 46 -15.66 -0.43 6.97
CA VAL A 46 -15.08 -1.05 5.77
C VAL A 46 -13.97 -1.97 6.21
N ARG A 47 -14.15 -3.28 6.04
CA ARG A 47 -13.19 -4.31 6.44
C ARG A 47 -12.59 -4.99 5.21
N LEU A 48 -11.29 -5.28 5.26
CA LEU A 48 -10.63 -6.13 4.28
C LEU A 48 -11.01 -7.60 4.55
N ASP A 49 -11.56 -8.26 3.54
CA ASP A 49 -11.91 -9.67 3.67
C ASP A 49 -10.67 -10.54 3.94
N GLY A 50 -10.82 -11.54 4.81
CA GLY A 50 -9.70 -12.36 5.28
C GLY A 50 -8.68 -11.66 6.20
N SER A 51 -8.88 -10.38 6.56
CA SER A 51 -8.02 -9.63 7.47
C SER A 51 -8.83 -9.01 8.63
N ASN A 52 -8.11 -8.65 9.71
CA ASN A 52 -8.64 -7.81 10.79
C ASN A 52 -8.45 -6.30 10.51
N ALA A 53 -7.84 -5.95 9.38
CA ALA A 53 -7.71 -4.57 8.94
C ALA A 53 -9.08 -4.03 8.51
N GLY A 54 -9.44 -2.85 9.04
CA GLY A 54 -10.65 -2.14 8.68
C GLY A 54 -10.54 -0.66 9.01
N THR A 55 -11.44 0.12 8.45
CA THR A 55 -11.51 1.58 8.61
C THR A 55 -12.97 2.03 8.60
N ALA A 56 -13.28 3.14 9.25
CA ALA A 56 -14.63 3.72 9.21
C ALA A 56 -14.69 4.83 8.15
N THR A 57 -15.86 5.01 7.53
CA THR A 57 -16.09 6.12 6.60
C THR A 57 -16.21 7.47 7.31
N ASP A 58 -15.67 8.52 6.68
CA ASP A 58 -15.74 9.90 7.17
C ASP A 58 -17.10 10.57 6.90
N ALA A 59 -17.21 11.87 7.23
CA ALA A 59 -18.42 12.67 7.04
C ALA A 59 -18.86 12.83 5.57
N GLN A 60 -17.99 12.52 4.61
CA GLN A 60 -18.26 12.53 3.18
C GLN A 60 -18.47 11.11 2.65
N GLY A 61 -18.52 10.10 3.53
CA GLY A 61 -18.62 8.68 3.19
C GLY A 61 -17.33 8.09 2.61
N SER A 62 -16.22 8.81 2.65
CA SER A 62 -14.95 8.36 2.09
C SER A 62 -14.19 7.47 3.06
N TYR A 63 -13.45 6.51 2.53
CA TYR A 63 -12.59 5.62 3.30
C TYR A 63 -11.19 5.52 2.69
N ARG A 64 -10.22 5.21 3.54
CA ARG A 64 -8.85 4.84 3.17
C ARG A 64 -8.42 3.67 4.03
N LEU A 65 -8.07 2.56 3.40
CA LEU A 65 -7.62 1.33 4.06
C LEU A 65 -6.28 0.89 3.46
N SER A 66 -5.25 0.84 4.29
CA SER A 66 -3.99 0.21 3.93
C SER A 66 -4.16 -1.30 3.98
N VAL A 67 -3.87 -1.97 2.86
CA VAL A 67 -3.91 -3.41 2.72
C VAL A 67 -2.47 -3.92 2.50
N PRO A 68 -2.12 -5.08 3.10
CA PRO A 68 -0.83 -5.71 2.92
C PRO A 68 -0.62 -6.28 1.51
#